data_AF-A0A966IQS2-F1
#
_entry.id   AF-A0A966IQS2-F1
#
_cell.length_a   1.000
_cell.length_b   1.000
_cell.length_c   1.000
_cell.angle_alpha   90.00
_cell.angle_beta   90.00
_cell.angle_gamma   90.00
#
_symmetry.space_group_name_H-M   'P 1'
#
loop_
_entity.id
_entity.type
_entity.pdbx_description
1 polymer ?
#
loop_
_entity_poly.entity_id
_entity_poly.type
_entity_poly.pdbx_seq_one_letter_code
_entity_poly.pdbx_strand_id
1 'polypeptide(L)'
;MIRSEVLKTLIPIISDQLVVSNIGLPSQELHLLDDQPTNFYMLGTMGLASSIGLGLALAQKAKVISIDGDGSVLTNFGTLPTIANNPADNFILLIIDNGSYGSTGDQPTYAGMKTSLAKVATACGCENVVECSAEDTAAAVQAALDGDKMTIIVS
;
A
#
# COMPACT_ATOMS: atom_id res chain seq x y z
N MET A 1 -6.88 -15.01 -3.95
CA MET A 1 -5.98 -15.15 -2.78
C MET A 1 -6.52 -14.31 -1.63
N ILE A 2 -6.40 -14.74 -0.36
CA ILE A 2 -6.76 -13.87 0.79
C ILE A 2 -5.57 -12.98 1.19
N ARG A 3 -5.80 -11.82 1.83
CA ARG A 3 -4.74 -10.85 2.22
C ARG A 3 -3.52 -11.50 2.89
N SER A 4 -3.75 -12.43 3.82
CA SER A 4 -2.66 -13.12 4.55
C SER A 4 -1.77 -13.96 3.64
N GLU A 5 -2.31 -14.53 2.56
CA GLU A 5 -1.52 -15.27 1.57
C GLU A 5 -0.67 -14.32 0.73
N VAL A 6 -1.22 -13.17 0.31
CA VAL A 6 -0.47 -12.11 -0.39
C VAL A 6 0.71 -11.65 0.47
N LEU A 7 0.48 -11.36 1.75
CA LEU A 7 1.54 -10.96 2.68
C LEU A 7 2.67 -12.00 2.76
N LYS A 8 2.37 -13.29 2.78
CA LYS A 8 3.40 -14.35 2.79
C LYS A 8 4.25 -14.35 1.53
N THR A 9 3.68 -14.02 0.38
CA THR A 9 4.44 -13.89 -0.88
C THR A 9 5.27 -12.60 -0.92
N LEU A 10 4.83 -11.56 -0.20
CA LEU A 10 5.52 -10.27 -0.14
C LEU A 10 6.71 -10.28 0.82
N ILE A 11 6.62 -10.98 1.95
CA ILE A 11 7.65 -10.97 3.00
C ILE A 11 9.08 -11.13 2.43
N PRO A 12 9.39 -12.17 1.62
CA PRO A 12 10.75 -12.35 1.09
C PRO A 12 11.28 -11.19 0.25
N ILE A 13 10.40 -10.32 -0.25
CA ILE A 13 10.69 -9.20 -1.15
C ILE A 13 10.79 -7.88 -0.36
N ILE A 14 9.98 -7.74 0.69
CA ILE A 14 9.87 -6.50 1.46
C ILE A 14 10.72 -6.50 2.74
N SER A 15 11.22 -7.67 3.17
CA SER A 15 12.18 -7.74 4.28
C SER A 15 13.39 -6.81 4.00
N ASP A 16 13.93 -6.21 5.06
CA ASP A 16 14.99 -5.19 5.03
C ASP A 16 14.62 -3.84 4.36
N GLN A 17 13.42 -3.68 3.81
CA GLN A 17 12.90 -2.39 3.36
C GLN A 17 12.21 -1.63 4.49
N LEU A 18 12.06 -0.31 4.32
CA LEU A 18 11.21 0.49 5.21
C LEU A 18 9.74 0.22 4.85
N VAL A 19 8.98 -0.41 5.75
CA VAL A 19 7.59 -0.78 5.49
C VAL A 19 6.66 -0.03 6.43
N VAL A 20 5.64 0.63 5.86
CA VAL A 20 4.57 1.29 6.61
C VAL A 20 3.28 0.50 6.37
N SER A 21 2.81 -0.22 7.39
CA SER A 21 1.66 -1.10 7.28
C SER A 21 0.36 -0.44 7.76
N ASN A 22 -0.75 -0.77 7.10
CA ASN A 22 -2.10 -0.30 7.37
C ASN A 22 -2.57 -0.59 8.81
N ILE A 23 -3.63 0.11 9.24
CA ILE A 23 -4.29 -0.08 10.52
C ILE A 23 -4.92 -1.47 10.67
N GLY A 24 -4.85 -2.00 11.89
CA GLY A 24 -5.63 -3.17 12.30
C GLY A 24 -4.96 -4.50 12.00
N LEU A 25 -5.74 -5.46 11.50
CA LEU A 25 -5.27 -6.83 11.27
C LEU A 25 -4.06 -6.93 10.30
N PRO A 26 -3.93 -6.14 9.21
CA PRO A 26 -2.73 -6.19 8.36
C PRO A 26 -1.42 -5.98 9.13
N SER A 27 -1.39 -4.99 10.02
CA SER A 27 -0.20 -4.74 10.86
C SER A 27 0.05 -5.86 11.88
N GLN A 28 -1.00 -6.46 12.44
CA GLN A 28 -0.85 -7.61 13.34
C GLN A 28 -0.34 -8.85 12.58
N GLU A 29 -0.85 -9.10 11.37
CA GLU A 29 -0.41 -10.19 10.51
C GLU A 29 1.05 -10.02 10.10
N LEU A 30 1.45 -8.82 9.66
CA LEU A 30 2.84 -8.54 9.31
C LEU A 30 3.77 -8.71 10.52
N HIS A 31 3.39 -8.16 11.68
CA HIS A 31 4.18 -8.32 12.91
C HIS A 31 4.33 -9.79 13.34
N LEU A 32 3.28 -10.60 13.19
CA LEU A 32 3.34 -12.03 13.53
C LEU A 32 4.19 -12.85 12.55
N LEU A 33 4.25 -12.44 11.28
CA LEU A 33 4.94 -13.18 10.24
C LEU A 33 6.41 -12.77 10.05
N ASP A 34 6.73 -11.48 10.17
CA ASP A 34 8.07 -10.92 9.94
C ASP A 34 8.25 -9.58 10.68
N ASP A 35 8.38 -9.61 12.01
CA ASP A 35 8.68 -8.39 12.78
C ASP A 35 10.11 -7.90 12.56
N GLN A 36 10.25 -6.65 12.12
CA GLN A 36 11.53 -6.03 11.80
C GLN A 36 11.60 -4.60 12.34
N PRO A 37 12.79 -4.10 12.74
CA PRO A 37 12.97 -2.70 13.15
C PRO A 37 12.62 -1.68 12.05
N THR A 38 12.60 -2.12 10.79
CA THR A 38 12.25 -1.29 9.62
C THR A 38 10.75 -1.23 9.36
N ASN A 39 9.94 -2.01 10.10
CA ASN A 39 8.49 -1.98 10.01
C ASN A 39 7.91 -0.92 10.95
N PHE A 40 7.00 -0.13 10.40
CA PHE A 40 6.15 0.77 11.15
C PHE A 40 4.69 0.32 11.03
N TYR A 41 4.10 -0.03 12.17
CA TYR A 41 2.74 -0.52 12.28
C TYR A 41 1.79 0.64 12.61
N MET A 42 0.90 1.00 11.69
CA MET A 42 -0.11 2.01 11.98
C MET A 42 -1.17 1.42 12.92
N LEU A 43 -1.38 2.04 14.08
CA LEU A 43 -2.33 1.55 15.09
C LEU A 43 -3.48 2.54 15.37
N GLY A 44 -3.31 3.81 15.01
CA GLY A 44 -4.16 4.89 15.55
C GLY A 44 -5.15 5.52 14.57
N THR A 45 -4.87 5.51 13.26
CA THR A 45 -5.70 6.25 12.30
C THR A 45 -5.76 5.57 10.95
N MET A 46 -6.98 5.33 10.49
CA MET A 46 -7.27 4.79 9.17
C MET A 46 -6.96 5.84 8.08
N GLY A 47 -6.40 5.39 6.96
CA GLY A 47 -6.06 6.24 5.81
C GLY A 47 -4.69 6.90 5.85
N LEU A 48 -3.93 6.79 6.95
CA LEU A 48 -2.65 7.52 7.08
C LEU A 48 -1.40 6.70 6.75
N ALA A 49 -1.49 5.39 6.51
CA ALA A 49 -0.32 4.57 6.20
C ALA A 49 0.38 5.06 4.92
N SER A 50 -0.39 5.34 3.86
CA SER A 50 0.13 5.94 2.62
C SER A 50 0.75 7.33 2.84
N SER A 51 0.11 8.21 3.62
CA SER A 51 0.64 9.56 3.88
C SER A 51 1.91 9.55 4.74
N ILE A 52 2.01 8.64 5.71
CA ILE A 52 3.21 8.48 6.54
C ILE A 52 4.36 7.92 5.72
N GLY A 53 4.10 6.90 4.88
CA GLY A 53 5.15 6.36 4.01
C GLY A 53 5.65 7.39 3.01
N LEU A 54 4.79 8.23 2.43
CA LEU A 54 5.24 9.33 1.57
C LEU A 54 6.16 10.29 2.35
N GLY A 55 5.76 10.71 3.55
CA GLY A 55 6.58 11.58 4.39
C GLY A 55 7.95 10.95 4.73
N LEU A 56 7.97 9.65 5.00
CA LEU A 56 9.20 8.89 5.22
C LEU A 56 10.08 8.83 3.96
N ALA A 57 9.48 8.60 2.79
CA ALA A 57 10.19 8.55 1.51
C ALA A 57 10.82 9.89 1.15
N LEU A 58 10.14 11.00 1.43
CA LEU A 58 10.68 12.36 1.25
C LEU A 58 11.84 12.67 2.21
N ALA A 59 11.89 12.01 3.37
CA ALA A 59 12.91 12.22 4.40
C ALA A 59 14.10 11.24 4.31
N GLN A 60 14.00 10.19 3.49
CA GLN A 60 14.98 9.10 3.42
C GLN A 60 15.43 8.84 1.97
N LYS A 61 16.59 8.20 1.80
CA LYS A 61 17.04 7.72 0.48
C LYS A 61 16.65 6.26 0.21
N ALA A 62 16.38 5.48 1.27
CA ALA A 62 15.98 4.09 1.16
C ALA A 62 14.60 3.95 0.51
N LYS A 63 14.30 2.78 -0.08
CA LYS A 63 12.95 2.48 -0.56
C LYS A 63 11.98 2.41 0.61
N VAL A 64 10.78 2.95 0.40
CA VAL A 64 9.69 2.94 1.37
C VAL A 64 8.46 2.33 0.72
N ILE A 65 7.90 1.31 1.37
CA ILE A 65 6.70 0.61 0.93
C ILE A 65 5.58 0.92 1.92
N SER A 66 4.55 1.62 1.47
CA SER A 66 3.28 1.69 2.20
C SER A 66 2.37 0.56 1.75
N ILE A 67 1.99 -0.32 2.66
CA ILE A 67 0.93 -1.32 2.43
C ILE A 67 -0.35 -0.75 3.05
N ASP A 68 -1.28 -0.33 2.20
CA ASP A 68 -2.56 0.26 2.57
C ASP A 68 -3.72 -0.61 2.06
N GLY A 69 -4.93 -0.35 2.53
CA GLY A 69 -6.14 -1.04 2.06
C GLY A 69 -7.04 -0.09 1.27
N ASP A 70 -7.84 -0.61 0.35
CA ASP A 70 -8.86 0.15 -0.38
C ASP A 70 -9.77 0.99 0.52
N GLY A 71 -10.33 0.39 1.57
CA GLY A 71 -11.18 1.11 2.53
C GLY A 71 -10.42 2.23 3.23
N SER A 72 -9.15 2.02 3.54
CA SER A 72 -8.29 3.00 4.20
C SER A 72 -7.99 4.18 3.26
N VAL A 73 -7.61 3.90 2.01
CA VAL A 73 -7.43 4.94 0.98
C VAL A 73 -8.73 5.71 0.72
N LEU A 74 -9.88 5.04 0.73
CA LEU A 74 -11.18 5.69 0.60
C LEU A 74 -11.48 6.68 1.74
N THR A 75 -11.00 6.41 2.96
CA THR A 75 -11.15 7.35 4.09
C THR A 75 -10.20 8.55 4.03
N ASN A 76 -9.06 8.41 3.35
CA ASN A 76 -8.11 9.51 3.13
C ASN A 76 -7.80 9.69 1.63
N PHE A 77 -8.83 10.01 0.86
CA PHE A 77 -8.71 10.14 -0.59
C PHE A 77 -7.70 11.22 -1.02
N GLY A 78 -7.47 12.22 -0.16
CA GLY A 78 -6.47 13.28 -0.35
C GLY A 78 -5.03 12.77 -0.41
N THR A 79 -4.76 11.53 0.01
CA THR A 79 -3.43 10.91 -0.08
C THR A 79 -2.95 10.81 -1.54
N LEU A 80 -3.83 10.43 -2.48
CA LEU A 80 -3.47 10.22 -3.89
C LEU A 80 -3.04 11.51 -4.62
N PRO A 81 -3.80 12.63 -4.57
CA PRO A 81 -3.31 13.88 -5.15
C PRO A 81 -2.11 14.43 -4.37
N THR A 82 -1.96 14.14 -3.08
CA THR A 82 -0.76 14.53 -2.33
C THR A 82 0.48 13.80 -2.85
N ILE A 83 0.40 12.47 -3.03
CA ILE A 83 1.46 11.63 -3.60
C ILE A 83 1.81 12.14 -5.01
N ALA A 84 0.82 12.32 -5.87
CA ALA A 84 1.03 12.77 -7.25
C ALA A 84 1.80 14.11 -7.34
N ASN A 85 1.58 15.03 -6.39
CA ASN A 85 2.20 16.35 -6.40
C ASN A 85 3.49 16.46 -5.56
N ASN A 86 3.93 15.37 -4.91
CA ASN A 86 5.16 15.32 -4.13
C ASN A 86 5.98 14.08 -4.53
N PRO A 87 6.55 14.07 -5.75
CA PRO A 87 7.21 12.89 -6.29
C PRO A 87 8.40 12.45 -5.44
N ALA A 88 8.44 11.15 -5.13
CA ALA A 88 9.52 10.49 -4.41
C ALA A 88 9.79 9.13 -5.07
N ASP A 89 10.84 9.04 -5.91
CA ASP A 89 11.10 7.85 -6.74
C ASP A 89 11.48 6.58 -5.95
N ASN A 90 11.69 6.73 -4.65
CA ASN A 90 11.88 5.65 -3.69
C ASN A 90 10.58 5.21 -2.99
N PHE A 91 9.42 5.78 -3.32
CA PHE A 91 8.14 5.47 -2.70
C PHE A 91 7.29 4.49 -3.51
N ILE A 92 6.81 3.45 -2.83
CA ILE A 92 5.88 2.46 -3.38
C ILE A 92 4.63 2.46 -2.50
N LEU A 93 3.47 2.70 -3.09
CA LEU A 93 2.19 2.50 -2.44
C LEU A 93 1.55 1.22 -2.97
N LEU A 94 1.45 0.18 -2.15
CA LEU A 94 0.66 -1.01 -2.41
C LEU A 94 -0.70 -0.87 -1.75
N ILE A 95 -1.76 -0.80 -2.56
CA ILE A 95 -3.16 -0.82 -2.13
C ILE A 95 -3.67 -2.24 -2.32
N ILE A 96 -4.02 -2.91 -1.22
CA ILE A 96 -4.75 -4.17 -1.26
C ILE A 96 -6.24 -3.84 -1.39
N ASP A 97 -6.79 -4.07 -2.57
CA ASP A 97 -8.18 -3.83 -2.95
C ASP A 97 -8.96 -5.15 -3.01
N ASN A 98 -9.40 -5.59 -1.83
CA ASN A 98 -10.29 -6.73 -1.68
C ASN A 98 -11.78 -6.33 -1.65
N GLY A 99 -12.08 -5.05 -1.85
CA GLY A 99 -13.44 -4.52 -1.82
C GLY A 99 -14.14 -4.65 -0.46
N SER A 100 -13.42 -4.87 0.64
CA SER A 100 -14.03 -5.07 1.96
C SER A 100 -13.25 -4.45 3.13
N TYR A 101 -13.98 -3.98 4.14
CA TYR A 101 -13.41 -3.65 5.45
C TYR A 101 -13.13 -4.94 6.24
N GLY A 102 -12.10 -5.69 5.83
CA GLY A 102 -11.82 -7.03 6.36
C GLY A 102 -11.58 -7.11 7.87
N SER A 103 -11.14 -6.03 8.51
CA SER A 103 -10.93 -6.00 9.97
C SER A 103 -12.20 -5.79 10.80
N THR A 104 -13.30 -5.34 10.19
CA THR A 104 -14.54 -4.99 10.92
C THR A 104 -15.72 -5.90 10.58
N GLY A 105 -15.50 -6.97 9.84
CA GLY A 105 -16.53 -7.94 9.44
C GLY A 105 -16.95 -7.86 7.97
N ASP A 106 -16.00 -7.55 7.08
CA ASP A 106 -16.16 -7.64 5.62
C ASP A 106 -17.31 -6.82 5.02
N GLN A 107 -17.58 -5.65 5.60
CA GLN A 107 -18.51 -4.72 4.98
C GLN A 107 -17.96 -4.29 3.61
N PRO A 108 -18.78 -4.25 2.55
CA PRO A 108 -18.32 -3.82 1.24
C PRO A 108 -17.78 -2.38 1.27
N THR A 109 -16.64 -2.17 0.62
CA THR A 109 -16.16 -0.82 0.30
C THR A 109 -16.74 -0.39 -1.05
N TYR A 110 -16.59 0.90 -1.38
CA TYR A 110 -16.98 1.38 -2.71
C TYR A 110 -16.01 0.95 -3.81
N ALA A 111 -14.81 0.46 -3.46
CA ALA A 111 -13.85 -0.11 -4.41
C ALA A 111 -14.31 -1.48 -4.90
N GLY A 112 -14.95 -2.28 -4.05
CA GLY A 112 -15.68 -3.49 -4.44
C GLY A 112 -16.97 -3.24 -5.25
N MET A 113 -17.27 -1.99 -5.62
CA MET A 113 -18.47 -1.62 -6.37
C MET A 113 -18.13 -0.93 -7.70
N LYS A 114 -18.05 0.41 -7.72
CA LYS A 114 -17.89 1.20 -8.94
C LYS A 114 -16.61 2.03 -8.95
N THR A 115 -15.98 2.21 -7.81
CA THR A 115 -14.79 3.04 -7.69
C THR A 115 -13.57 2.21 -8.11
N SER A 116 -12.81 2.69 -9.10
CA SER A 116 -11.52 2.10 -9.45
C SER A 116 -10.41 2.98 -8.87
N LEU A 117 -9.70 2.48 -7.87
CA LEU A 117 -8.61 3.23 -7.24
C LEU A 117 -7.42 3.46 -8.19
N ALA A 118 -7.17 2.55 -9.13
CA ALA A 118 -6.14 2.73 -10.16
C ALA A 118 -6.47 3.92 -11.09
N LYS A 119 -7.71 3.99 -11.58
CA LYS A 119 -8.17 5.11 -12.42
C LYS A 119 -8.20 6.43 -11.64
N VAL A 120 -8.59 6.39 -10.37
CA VAL A 120 -8.53 7.56 -9.49
C VAL A 120 -7.10 8.05 -9.31
N ALA A 121 -6.15 7.16 -8.98
CA ALA A 121 -4.75 7.53 -8.80
C ALA A 121 -4.19 8.18 -10.07
N THR A 122 -4.50 7.60 -11.24
CA THR A 122 -4.16 8.18 -12.54
C THR A 122 -4.77 9.58 -12.71
N ALA A 123 -6.07 9.75 -12.41
CA ALA A 123 -6.77 11.03 -12.52
C ALA A 123 -6.26 12.09 -11.52
N CYS A 124 -5.70 11.67 -10.39
CA CYS A 124 -5.03 12.54 -9.42
C CYS A 124 -3.63 12.97 -9.88
N GLY A 125 -3.09 12.39 -10.95
CA GLY A 125 -1.80 12.74 -11.54
C GLY A 125 -0.66 11.77 -11.21
N CYS A 126 -0.94 10.60 -10.62
CA CYS A 126 0.09 9.58 -10.43
C CYS A 126 0.56 9.04 -11.79
N GLU A 127 1.84 9.22 -12.11
CA GLU A 127 2.37 8.88 -13.44
C GLU A 127 2.58 7.38 -13.66
N ASN A 128 2.90 6.63 -12.59
CA ASN A 128 3.11 5.19 -12.66
C ASN A 128 2.11 4.45 -11.75
N VAL A 129 1.05 3.94 -12.38
CA VAL A 129 0.00 3.16 -11.71
C VAL A 129 -0.05 1.78 -12.32
N VAL A 130 0.05 0.75 -11.49
CA VAL A 130 -0.02 -0.66 -11.85
C VAL A 130 -1.26 -1.26 -11.21
N GLU A 131 -2.13 -1.85 -12.00
CA GLU A 131 -3.26 -2.65 -11.51
C GLU A 131 -2.96 -4.12 -11.83
N CYS A 132 -2.95 -4.99 -10.82
CA CYS A 132 -2.60 -6.39 -10.96
C CYS A 132 -3.55 -7.29 -10.15
N SER A 133 -3.51 -8.60 -10.39
CA SER A 133 -4.23 -9.54 -9.52
C SER A 133 -3.43 -9.84 -8.26
N ALA A 134 -4.08 -10.47 -7.28
CA ALA A 134 -3.44 -10.89 -6.03
C ALA A 134 -2.29 -11.90 -6.24
N GLU A 135 -2.33 -12.68 -7.32
CA GLU A 135 -1.28 -13.63 -7.70
C GLU A 135 -0.03 -12.92 -8.26
N ASP A 136 -0.23 -11.76 -8.88
CA ASP A 136 0.82 -10.97 -9.52
C ASP A 136 1.39 -9.88 -8.60
N THR A 137 0.81 -9.66 -7.41
CA THR A 137 1.21 -8.59 -6.47
C THR A 137 2.70 -8.63 -6.15
N ALA A 138 3.23 -9.81 -5.84
CA ALA A 138 4.64 -9.98 -5.49
C ALA A 138 5.57 -9.58 -6.64
N ALA A 139 5.21 -9.96 -7.87
CA ALA A 139 5.96 -9.58 -9.06
C ALA A 139 5.87 -8.07 -9.34
N ALA A 140 4.70 -7.46 -9.15
CA ALA A 140 4.52 -6.01 -9.31
C ALA A 140 5.34 -5.21 -8.27
N VAL A 141 5.36 -5.67 -7.01
CA VAL A 141 6.16 -5.05 -5.95
C VAL A 141 7.66 -5.20 -6.21
N GLN A 142 8.12 -6.40 -6.63
CA GLN A 142 9.52 -6.60 -7.00
C GLN A 142 9.93 -5.68 -8.15
N ALA A 143 9.11 -5.59 -9.20
CA ALA A 143 9.38 -4.70 -10.33
C ALA A 143 9.45 -3.22 -9.92
N ALA A 144 8.61 -2.79 -8.96
CA ALA A 144 8.65 -1.44 -8.42
C ALA A 144 9.91 -1.19 -7.55
N LEU A 145 10.38 -2.20 -6.81
CA LEU A 145 11.61 -2.12 -6.03
C LEU A 145 12.86 -2.05 -6.90
N ASP A 146 12.89 -2.82 -7.99
CA ASP A 146 13.98 -2.84 -8.98
C ASP A 146 14.02 -1.57 -9.83
N GLY A 147 12.91 -0.85 -9.91
CA GLY A 147 12.80 0.42 -10.61
C GLY A 147 13.17 1.63 -9.75
N ASP A 148 13.37 2.78 -10.38
CA ASP A 148 13.62 4.07 -9.71
C ASP A 148 12.51 5.06 -10.07
N LYS A 149 11.27 4.68 -9.78
CA LYS A 149 10.09 5.50 -10.02
C LYS A 149 9.06 5.31 -8.92
N MET A 150 8.46 6.41 -8.48
CA MET A 150 7.34 6.38 -7.56
C MET A 150 6.21 5.54 -8.16
N THR A 151 5.74 4.51 -7.46
CA THR A 151 4.82 3.52 -8.04
C THR A 151 3.61 3.29 -7.15
N ILE A 152 2.41 3.36 -7.73
CA ILE A 152 1.16 3.02 -7.06
C ILE A 152 0.70 1.68 -7.62
N ILE A 153 0.58 0.67 -6.78
CA ILE A 153 0.11 -0.67 -7.12
C ILE A 153 -1.27 -0.84 -6.51
N VAL A 154 -2.27 -1.22 -7.31
CA VAL A 154 -3.60 -1.63 -6.86
C VAL A 154 -3.75 -3.11 -7.15
N SER A 155 -3.95 -3.91 -6.11
CA SER A 155 -3.92 -5.37 -6.19
C SER A 155 -5.10 -6.04 -5.53
#